data_AF-A0A520C716-F1
#
_entry.id   AF-A0A520C716-F1
#
_cell.length_a   1.000
_cell.length_b   1.000
_cell.length_c   1.000
_cell.angle_alpha   90.00
_cell.angle_beta   90.00
_cell.angle_gamma   90.00
#
_symmetry.space_group_name_H-M   'P 1'
#
loop_
_entity.id
_entity.type
_entity.pdbx_description
1 polymer ?
#
loop_
_entity_poly.entity_id
_entity_poly.type
_entity_poly.pdbx_seq_one_letter_code
_entity_poly.pdbx_strand_id
1 'polypeptide(L)'
;KGSMILWGMGVSQHVHGTDNARCLIALALMTGQIGRPGTGLHPLRGQNNVQGASDAGLIPMMYPDYQRVDNPAVRAAFEQHWKVPAGTLDDKPGLTVVEVMHAIKDGGIKGMYVMGENPAMSDPDANHAREALAALEHLVVQDIFLTETAYLADVILPATAFAEKTGTFTNTDRLVQLGRQAIDPPGQAKPDLWIIQQLAQQLGLDWNYGHVSEVFDEMRHSMPSIAGITWDRMERDNAVTYPCMKEGDAGDPVVFVDAFPTESGRARFVPADIIPAAERPDTEYPMVLITGRQLEHWHTGSMTRRAAVLDALEPDPVALVHPLDLAGLGGKPGDVITIASRRGEVALYAR
;
A
#
# COMPACT_ATOMS: atom_id res chain seq x y z
N LYS A 1 1.46 -33.42 -6.60
CA LYS A 1 1.75 -32.35 -7.60
C LYS A 1 1.54 -30.99 -6.93
N GLY A 2 2.31 -29.97 -7.32
CA GLY A 2 2.16 -28.60 -6.79
C GLY A 2 1.05 -27.84 -7.51
N SER A 3 0.34 -27.00 -6.76
CA SER A 3 -0.66 -26.04 -7.25
C SER A 3 -0.50 -24.74 -6.47
N MET A 4 -0.66 -23.60 -7.15
CA MET A 4 -0.56 -22.27 -6.56
C MET A 4 -1.87 -21.52 -6.74
N ILE A 5 -2.23 -20.71 -5.74
CA ILE A 5 -3.37 -19.79 -5.83
C ILE A 5 -2.79 -18.37 -5.94
N LEU A 6 -2.97 -17.74 -7.09
CA LEU A 6 -2.65 -16.33 -7.30
C LEU A 6 -3.95 -15.53 -7.18
N TRP A 7 -3.97 -14.49 -6.36
CA TRP A 7 -5.17 -13.70 -6.13
C TRP A 7 -4.87 -12.22 -5.92
N GLY A 8 -5.87 -11.37 -6.08
CA GLY A 8 -5.71 -9.92 -5.95
C GLY A 8 -6.98 -9.25 -5.50
N MET A 9 -7.21 -8.02 -5.97
CA MET A 9 -8.24 -7.15 -5.42
C MET A 9 -9.68 -7.67 -5.59
N GLY A 10 -9.95 -8.52 -6.59
CA GLY A 10 -11.26 -9.18 -6.74
C GLY A 10 -11.64 -10.17 -5.62
N VAL A 11 -10.75 -10.38 -4.65
CA VAL A 11 -11.02 -11.11 -3.40
C VAL A 11 -11.11 -10.12 -2.24
N SER A 12 -10.15 -9.18 -2.11
CA SER A 12 -10.03 -8.29 -0.95
C SER A 12 -10.94 -7.07 -0.97
N GLN A 13 -11.24 -6.47 -2.13
CA GLN A 13 -12.09 -5.28 -2.27
C GLN A 13 -13.59 -5.62 -2.25
N HIS A 14 -13.99 -6.38 -1.24
CA HIS A 14 -15.37 -6.72 -0.95
C HIS A 14 -15.63 -6.57 0.54
N VAL A 15 -16.87 -6.31 0.94
CA VAL A 15 -17.25 -6.22 2.36
C VAL A 15 -16.96 -7.50 3.15
N HIS A 16 -16.83 -8.63 2.45
CA HIS A 16 -16.48 -9.94 2.97
C HIS A 16 -15.08 -10.40 2.48
N GLY A 17 -14.19 -9.46 2.13
CA GLY A 17 -12.89 -9.79 1.52
C GLY A 17 -11.96 -10.57 2.44
N THR A 18 -12.01 -10.32 3.75
CA THR A 18 -11.29 -11.11 4.75
C THR A 18 -11.74 -12.57 4.74
N ASP A 19 -13.04 -12.82 4.61
CA ASP A 19 -13.60 -14.18 4.58
C ASP A 19 -13.29 -14.87 3.25
N ASN A 20 -13.31 -14.15 2.13
CA ASN A 20 -12.84 -14.69 0.84
C ASN A 20 -11.37 -15.16 0.94
N ALA A 21 -10.49 -14.37 1.56
CA ALA A 21 -9.11 -14.76 1.77
C ALA A 21 -8.99 -15.98 2.71
N ARG A 22 -9.78 -16.05 3.79
CA ARG A 22 -9.85 -17.22 4.68
C ARG A 22 -10.28 -18.49 3.95
N CYS A 23 -11.22 -18.40 3.02
CA CYS A 23 -11.63 -19.52 2.17
C CYS A 23 -10.48 -20.02 1.29
N LEU A 24 -9.70 -19.13 0.69
CA LEU A 24 -8.52 -19.50 -0.09
C LEU A 24 -7.42 -20.14 0.78
N ILE A 25 -7.20 -19.60 1.98
CA ILE A 25 -6.28 -20.18 2.97
C ILE A 25 -6.74 -21.60 3.33
N ALA A 26 -8.03 -21.79 3.64
CA ALA A 26 -8.58 -23.10 3.96
C ALA A 26 -8.39 -24.09 2.81
N LEU A 27 -8.63 -23.68 1.56
CA LEU A 27 -8.41 -24.53 0.40
C LEU A 27 -6.93 -24.97 0.26
N ALA A 28 -5.99 -24.03 0.43
CA ALA A 28 -4.56 -24.34 0.38
C ALA A 28 -4.14 -25.30 1.51
N LEU A 29 -4.66 -25.10 2.73
CA LEU A 29 -4.39 -25.95 3.89
C LEU A 29 -4.96 -27.36 3.71
N MET A 30 -6.23 -27.49 3.32
CA MET A 30 -6.89 -28.80 3.11
C MET A 30 -6.19 -29.66 2.06
N THR A 31 -5.55 -29.01 1.08
CA THR A 31 -4.88 -29.67 -0.04
C THR A 31 -3.37 -29.81 0.14
N GLY A 32 -2.81 -29.35 1.27
CA GLY A 32 -1.37 -29.40 1.55
C GLY A 32 -0.53 -28.63 0.52
N GLN A 33 -1.06 -27.54 -0.03
CA GLN A 33 -0.38 -26.68 -1.00
C GLN A 33 0.30 -25.51 -0.27
N ILE A 34 1.21 -25.83 0.66
CA ILE A 34 1.94 -24.88 1.49
C ILE A 34 3.31 -25.45 1.89
N GLY A 35 4.27 -24.59 2.25
CA GLY A 35 5.56 -25.01 2.81
C GLY A 35 6.50 -25.68 1.82
N ARG A 36 6.23 -25.62 0.51
CA ARG A 36 7.08 -26.25 -0.51
C ARG A 36 7.10 -25.48 -1.84
N PRO A 37 8.17 -25.59 -2.63
CA PRO A 37 8.24 -24.97 -3.95
C PRO A 37 7.08 -25.35 -4.86
N GLY A 38 6.60 -24.40 -5.67
CA GLY A 38 5.48 -24.57 -6.59
C GLY A 38 4.12 -24.71 -5.90
N THR A 39 4.00 -24.21 -4.66
CA THR A 39 2.75 -24.18 -3.90
C THR A 39 2.54 -22.84 -3.20
N GLY A 40 1.42 -22.71 -2.49
CA GLY A 40 1.14 -21.57 -1.65
C GLY A 40 0.02 -20.69 -2.17
N LEU A 41 -0.33 -19.74 -1.32
CA LEU A 41 -1.27 -18.68 -1.58
C LEU A 41 -0.47 -17.39 -1.78
N HIS A 42 -0.58 -16.80 -2.96
CA HIS A 42 0.22 -15.65 -3.39
C HIS A 42 -0.70 -14.46 -3.66
N PRO A 43 -0.88 -13.55 -2.68
CA PRO A 43 -1.54 -12.27 -2.94
C PRO A 43 -0.63 -11.44 -3.85
N LEU A 44 -1.09 -11.17 -5.07
CA LEU A 44 -0.41 -10.30 -6.02
C LEU A 44 -0.54 -8.86 -5.52
N ARG A 45 0.48 -8.40 -4.81
CA ARG A 45 0.52 -7.03 -4.30
C ARG A 45 0.74 -6.05 -5.47
N GLY A 46 0.02 -4.92 -5.42
CA GLY A 46 -0.05 -3.97 -6.54
C GLY A 46 1.17 -3.06 -6.65
N GLN A 47 1.37 -2.15 -5.69
CA GLN A 47 2.45 -1.16 -5.73
C GLN A 47 3.82 -1.79 -5.51
N ASN A 48 4.84 -1.21 -6.14
CA ASN A 48 6.22 -1.73 -6.15
C ASN A 48 6.84 -1.95 -4.76
N ASN A 49 6.40 -1.20 -3.74
CA ASN A 49 6.93 -1.31 -2.37
C ASN A 49 5.85 -1.51 -1.30
N VAL A 50 4.61 -1.87 -1.64
CA VAL A 50 3.58 -2.04 -0.61
C VAL A 50 3.94 -3.17 0.37
N GLN A 51 4.73 -4.15 -0.06
CA GLN A 51 5.33 -5.14 0.84
C GLN A 51 6.32 -4.45 1.79
N GLY A 52 7.31 -3.71 1.29
CA GLY A 52 8.31 -3.05 2.13
C GLY A 52 7.74 -1.99 3.06
N ALA A 53 6.75 -1.22 2.63
CA ALA A 53 6.01 -0.28 3.46
C ALA A 53 5.28 -1.00 4.61
N SER A 54 4.64 -2.14 4.32
CA SER A 54 4.02 -2.97 5.35
C SER A 54 5.06 -3.55 6.32
N ASP A 55 6.20 -4.01 5.80
CA ASP A 55 7.29 -4.58 6.59
C ASP A 55 7.89 -3.54 7.54
N ALA A 56 7.98 -2.28 7.11
CA ALA A 56 8.44 -1.14 7.90
C ALA A 56 7.40 -0.59 8.88
N GLY A 57 6.21 -1.22 9.00
CA GLY A 57 5.19 -0.81 9.97
C GLY A 57 4.34 0.38 9.53
N LEU A 58 4.23 0.69 8.24
CA LEU A 58 3.28 1.70 7.72
C LEU A 58 1.84 1.14 7.70
N ILE A 59 1.43 0.59 8.84
CA ILE A 59 0.15 -0.03 9.13
C ILE A 59 -0.23 0.43 10.55
N PRO A 60 -1.38 1.08 10.76
CA PRO A 60 -1.65 1.82 12.01
C PRO A 60 -1.66 0.96 13.28
N MET A 61 -1.79 -0.36 13.16
CA MET A 61 -1.79 -1.30 14.28
C MET A 61 -0.48 -2.09 14.44
N MET A 62 0.57 -1.78 13.67
CA MET A 62 1.83 -2.54 13.65
C MET A 62 3.06 -1.64 13.80
N TYR A 63 4.03 -2.11 14.57
CA TYR A 63 5.44 -1.77 14.44
C TYR A 63 6.09 -2.53 13.27
N PRO A 64 7.33 -2.20 12.88
CA PRO A 64 8.10 -2.99 11.91
C PRO A 64 8.08 -4.51 12.20
N ASP A 65 8.14 -5.31 11.13
CA ASP A 65 8.05 -6.77 11.13
C ASP A 65 6.70 -7.34 11.61
N TYR A 66 5.61 -6.61 11.35
CA TYR A 66 4.22 -7.00 11.66
C TYR A 66 3.96 -7.24 13.16
N GLN A 67 4.67 -6.52 14.03
CA GLN A 67 4.54 -6.68 15.48
C GLN A 67 3.46 -5.72 16.01
N ARG A 68 2.43 -6.24 16.69
CA ARG A 68 1.30 -5.40 17.12
C ARG A 68 1.70 -4.33 18.14
N VAL A 69 1.13 -3.13 17.98
CA VAL A 69 1.37 -2.00 18.91
C VAL A 69 0.83 -2.23 20.31
N ASP A 70 -0.24 -3.04 20.44
CA ASP A 70 -0.87 -3.38 21.71
C ASP A 70 -0.16 -4.51 22.48
N ASN A 71 0.93 -5.06 21.94
CA ASN A 71 1.76 -6.02 22.66
C ASN A 71 2.77 -5.28 23.56
N PRO A 72 2.65 -5.38 24.89
CA PRO A 72 3.48 -4.60 25.82
C PRO A 72 4.98 -4.94 25.71
N ALA A 73 5.34 -6.18 25.39
CA ALA A 73 6.75 -6.58 25.26
C ALA A 73 7.37 -6.01 23.98
N VAL A 74 6.63 -6.01 22.87
CA VAL A 74 7.06 -5.39 21.61
C VAL A 74 7.23 -3.90 21.80
N ARG A 75 6.22 -3.22 22.35
CA ARG A 75 6.27 -1.78 22.62
C ARG A 75 7.49 -1.41 23.47
N ALA A 76 7.72 -2.11 24.58
CA ALA A 76 8.88 -1.84 25.44
C ALA A 76 10.22 -2.05 24.71
N ALA A 77 10.30 -3.03 23.81
CA ALA A 77 11.49 -3.25 22.99
C ALA A 77 11.73 -2.08 22.01
N PHE A 78 10.68 -1.55 21.37
CA PHE A 78 10.80 -0.37 20.50
C PHE A 78 11.11 0.91 21.28
N GLU A 79 10.53 1.10 22.47
CA GLU A 79 10.88 2.23 23.35
C GLU A 79 12.36 2.21 23.72
N GLN A 80 12.88 1.03 24.09
CA GLN A 80 14.30 0.86 24.35
C GLN A 80 15.15 1.08 23.09
N HIS A 81 14.73 0.54 21.95
CA HIS A 81 15.45 0.64 20.68
C HIS A 81 15.59 2.10 20.22
N TRP A 82 14.49 2.86 20.25
CA TRP A 82 14.46 4.29 19.92
C TRP A 82 14.89 5.21 21.07
N LYS A 83 15.26 4.64 22.21
CA LYS A 83 15.77 5.35 23.40
C LYS A 83 14.79 6.41 23.91
N VAL A 84 13.49 6.13 23.81
CA VAL A 84 12.44 6.96 24.38
C VAL A 84 12.02 6.43 25.75
N PRO A 85 11.52 7.29 26.67
CA PRO A 85 11.05 6.83 27.98
C PRO A 85 9.97 5.75 27.86
N ALA A 86 9.92 4.84 28.83
CA ALA A 86 8.88 3.81 28.87
C ALA A 86 7.48 4.44 28.98
N GLY A 87 6.52 3.93 28.19
CA GLY A 87 5.17 4.48 28.07
C GLY A 87 5.05 5.71 27.16
N THR A 88 6.08 6.04 26.39
CA THR A 88 6.02 7.14 25.39
C THR A 88 5.24 6.72 24.17
N LEU A 89 5.35 5.46 23.74
CA LEU A 89 4.65 4.97 22.56
C LEU A 89 3.24 4.49 22.94
N ASP A 90 2.24 4.84 22.13
CA ASP A 90 0.84 4.48 22.37
C ASP A 90 0.64 2.95 22.22
N ASP A 91 -0.23 2.35 23.05
CA ASP A 91 -0.67 0.96 22.87
C ASP A 91 -1.90 0.83 21.98
N LYS A 92 -2.51 1.94 21.58
CA LYS A 92 -3.72 1.91 20.78
C LYS A 92 -3.37 1.87 19.30
N PRO A 93 -3.97 0.93 18.55
CA PRO A 93 -3.99 1.02 17.10
C PRO A 93 -4.44 2.39 16.61
N GLY A 94 -3.69 2.97 15.67
CA GLY A 94 -4.09 4.18 14.97
C GLY A 94 -5.29 3.95 14.05
N LEU A 95 -5.74 5.03 13.42
CA LEU A 95 -6.86 5.00 12.49
C LEU A 95 -6.43 4.52 11.10
N THR A 96 -7.28 3.74 10.44
CA THR A 96 -7.14 3.39 9.01
C THR A 96 -7.54 4.57 8.11
N VAL A 97 -7.17 4.52 6.83
CA VAL A 97 -7.40 5.65 5.89
C VAL A 97 -8.87 6.12 5.83
N VAL A 98 -9.83 5.19 5.85
CA VAL A 98 -11.26 5.54 5.84
C VAL A 98 -11.69 6.14 7.19
N GLU A 99 -11.17 5.62 8.30
CA GLU A 99 -11.44 6.15 9.64
C GLU A 99 -10.84 7.55 9.83
N VAL A 100 -9.69 7.83 9.22
CA VAL A 100 -9.07 9.16 9.19
C VAL A 100 -10.02 10.18 8.53
N MET A 101 -10.60 9.87 7.36
CA MET A 101 -11.52 10.80 6.68
C MET A 101 -12.75 11.13 7.54
N HIS A 102 -13.33 10.13 8.20
CA HIS A 102 -14.42 10.36 9.15
C HIS A 102 -13.97 11.19 10.35
N ALA A 103 -12.83 10.86 10.95
CA ALA A 103 -12.30 11.56 12.11
C ALA A 103 -11.94 13.04 11.83
N ILE A 104 -11.56 13.37 10.59
CA ILE A 104 -11.39 14.77 10.17
C ILE A 104 -12.74 15.50 10.24
N LYS A 105 -13.79 14.93 9.66
CA LYS A 105 -15.14 15.54 9.68
C LYS A 105 -15.74 15.64 11.07
N ASP A 106 -15.44 14.69 11.94
CA ASP A 106 -15.86 14.70 13.34
C ASP A 106 -15.01 15.65 14.21
N GLY A 107 -13.99 16.31 13.65
CA GLY A 107 -13.10 17.25 14.34
C GLY A 107 -12.03 16.59 15.21
N GLY A 108 -11.87 15.27 15.12
CA GLY A 108 -10.86 14.49 15.83
C GLY A 108 -9.45 14.59 15.24
N ILE A 109 -9.34 14.90 13.94
CA ILE A 109 -8.07 15.17 13.24
C ILE A 109 -8.12 16.58 12.65
N LYS A 110 -7.12 17.40 13.02
CA LYS A 110 -6.99 18.80 12.57
C LYS A 110 -5.90 18.99 11.53
N GLY A 111 -4.87 18.15 11.58
CA GLY A 111 -3.72 18.23 10.69
C GLY A 111 -3.40 16.87 10.09
N MET A 112 -2.94 16.86 8.84
CA MET A 112 -2.52 15.64 8.15
C MET A 112 -1.24 15.88 7.37
N TYR A 113 -0.35 14.90 7.42
CA TYR A 113 0.84 14.86 6.58
C TYR A 113 0.74 13.67 5.62
N VAL A 114 0.53 13.95 4.33
CA VAL A 114 0.45 12.96 3.26
C VAL A 114 1.78 12.87 2.54
N MET A 115 2.36 11.67 2.46
CA MET A 115 3.61 11.43 1.75
C MET A 115 3.41 10.42 0.62
N GLY A 116 3.60 10.86 -0.63
CA GLY A 116 3.60 9.99 -1.81
C GLY A 116 2.24 9.34 -2.14
N GLU A 117 1.13 9.93 -1.68
CA GLU A 117 -0.23 9.43 -1.91
C GLU A 117 -1.16 10.52 -2.43
N ASN A 118 -2.26 10.11 -3.07
CA ASN A 118 -3.23 11.00 -3.69
C ASN A 118 -4.69 10.68 -3.27
N PRO A 119 -5.02 10.72 -1.96
CA PRO A 119 -6.34 10.35 -1.44
C PRO A 119 -7.50 11.15 -2.04
N ALA A 120 -7.28 12.40 -2.46
CA ALA A 120 -8.31 13.20 -3.14
C ALA A 120 -8.78 12.59 -4.48
N MET A 121 -8.06 11.60 -5.02
CA MET A 121 -8.43 10.86 -6.21
C MET A 121 -8.50 9.34 -5.99
N SER A 122 -7.66 8.76 -5.14
CA SER A 122 -7.59 7.30 -4.98
C SER A 122 -8.59 6.71 -3.99
N ASP A 123 -9.09 7.51 -3.04
CA ASP A 123 -9.94 7.01 -1.97
C ASP A 123 -11.39 6.83 -2.46
N PRO A 124 -12.14 5.88 -1.87
CA PRO A 124 -13.55 5.70 -2.21
C PRO A 124 -14.35 6.94 -1.81
N ASP A 125 -15.40 7.24 -2.57
CA ASP A 125 -16.21 8.46 -2.40
C ASP A 125 -15.33 9.72 -2.43
N ALA A 126 -14.76 10.00 -3.61
CA ALA A 126 -13.83 11.10 -3.81
C ALA A 126 -14.40 12.47 -3.40
N ASN A 127 -15.73 12.64 -3.45
CA ASN A 127 -16.39 13.85 -2.96
C ASN A 127 -16.23 13.95 -1.43
N HIS A 128 -16.55 12.89 -0.70
CA HIS A 128 -16.34 12.82 0.74
C HIS A 128 -14.86 13.04 1.12
N ALA A 129 -13.94 12.36 0.43
CA ALA A 129 -12.51 12.48 0.71
C ALA A 129 -11.99 13.91 0.49
N ARG A 130 -12.38 14.57 -0.61
CA ARG A 130 -12.01 15.97 -0.88
C ARG A 130 -12.60 16.93 0.14
N GLU A 131 -13.86 16.74 0.52
CA GLU A 131 -14.50 17.55 1.56
C GLU A 131 -13.82 17.38 2.92
N ALA A 132 -13.41 16.16 3.29
CA ALA A 132 -12.67 15.90 4.51
C ALA A 132 -11.29 16.58 4.48
N LEU A 133 -10.51 16.36 3.41
CA LEU A 133 -9.19 16.98 3.26
C LEU A 133 -9.24 18.51 3.29
N ALA A 134 -10.26 19.11 2.65
CA ALA A 134 -10.45 20.57 2.66
C ALA A 134 -10.93 21.14 4.02
N ALA A 135 -11.39 20.29 4.94
CA ALA A 135 -11.81 20.70 6.28
C ALA A 135 -10.66 20.68 7.31
N LEU A 136 -9.49 20.18 6.95
CA LEU A 136 -8.30 20.20 7.80
C LEU A 136 -7.89 21.65 8.12
N GLU A 137 -7.39 21.89 9.34
CA GLU A 137 -6.76 23.14 9.73
C GLU A 137 -5.35 23.27 9.13
N HIS A 138 -4.69 22.13 8.85
CA HIS A 138 -3.39 22.10 8.19
C HIS A 138 -3.15 20.81 7.39
N LEU A 139 -2.88 20.92 6.09
CA LEU A 139 -2.51 19.81 5.22
C LEU A 139 -1.11 20.01 4.63
N VAL A 140 -0.20 19.09 4.94
CA VAL A 140 1.13 18.99 4.33
C VAL A 140 1.13 17.85 3.33
N VAL A 141 1.60 18.10 2.11
CA VAL A 141 1.76 17.08 1.07
C VAL A 141 3.20 17.02 0.61
N GLN A 142 3.84 15.87 0.79
CA GLN A 142 5.14 15.55 0.20
C GLN A 142 4.93 14.67 -1.02
N ASP A 143 5.23 15.19 -2.21
CA ASP A 143 4.97 14.51 -3.48
C ASP A 143 6.03 14.90 -4.53
N ILE A 144 6.14 14.08 -5.57
CA ILE A 144 6.99 14.32 -6.74
C ILE A 144 6.28 15.17 -7.81
N PHE A 145 4.95 15.25 -7.76
CA PHE A 145 4.13 16.08 -8.65
C PHE A 145 3.03 16.82 -7.91
N LEU A 146 2.51 17.88 -8.53
CA LEU A 146 1.29 18.54 -8.06
C LEU A 146 0.07 17.64 -8.39
N THR A 147 -0.36 16.85 -7.41
CA THR A 147 -1.51 15.94 -7.45
C THR A 147 -2.80 16.62 -6.98
N GLU A 148 -3.95 15.96 -7.18
CA GLU A 148 -5.26 16.43 -6.69
C GLU A 148 -5.26 16.67 -5.17
N THR A 149 -4.57 15.83 -4.40
CA THR A 149 -4.39 16.08 -2.96
C THR A 149 -3.49 17.29 -2.71
N ALA A 150 -2.40 17.45 -3.46
CA ALA A 150 -1.50 18.59 -3.30
C ALA A 150 -2.19 19.93 -3.61
N TYR A 151 -3.20 19.96 -4.49
CA TYR A 151 -4.02 21.16 -4.73
C TYR A 151 -4.82 21.63 -3.50
N LEU A 152 -5.06 20.74 -2.54
CA LEU A 152 -5.75 21.06 -1.27
C LEU A 152 -4.78 21.42 -0.14
N ALA A 153 -3.46 21.29 -0.36
CA ALA A 153 -2.46 21.42 0.68
C ALA A 153 -2.14 22.89 1.03
N ASP A 154 -1.87 23.14 2.30
CA ASP A 154 -1.29 24.41 2.75
C ASP A 154 0.21 24.48 2.47
N VAL A 155 0.89 23.34 2.55
CA VAL A 155 2.33 23.20 2.33
C VAL A 155 2.60 22.02 1.41
N ILE A 156 3.39 22.26 0.37
CA ILE A 156 3.87 21.22 -0.54
C ILE A 156 5.39 21.09 -0.38
N LEU A 157 5.85 19.89 -0.08
CA LEU A 157 7.27 19.55 0.06
C LEU A 157 7.72 18.72 -1.16
N PRO A 158 8.53 19.28 -2.08
CA PRO A 158 8.92 18.55 -3.29
C PRO A 158 9.89 17.41 -2.96
N ALA A 159 9.46 16.17 -3.24
CA ALA A 159 10.26 14.97 -3.02
C ALA A 159 10.98 14.51 -4.29
N THR A 160 11.98 13.65 -4.13
CA THR A 160 12.68 13.00 -5.25
C THR A 160 11.92 11.78 -5.78
N ALA A 161 11.94 11.62 -7.10
CA ALA A 161 11.41 10.45 -7.78
C ALA A 161 12.34 9.23 -7.65
N PHE A 162 11.90 8.07 -8.15
CA PHE A 162 12.62 6.80 -8.06
C PHE A 162 14.07 6.88 -8.57
N ALA A 163 14.30 7.48 -9.74
CA ALA A 163 15.62 7.54 -10.36
C ALA A 163 16.57 8.55 -9.70
N GLU A 164 16.08 9.35 -8.76
CA GLU A 164 16.77 10.48 -8.13
C GLU A 164 17.24 10.15 -6.70
N LYS A 165 17.02 8.91 -6.23
CA LYS A 165 17.39 8.48 -4.89
C LYS A 165 17.86 7.02 -4.84
N THR A 166 18.65 6.74 -3.80
CA THR A 166 19.07 5.39 -3.42
C THR A 166 18.21 4.89 -2.27
N GLY A 167 17.89 3.60 -2.26
CA GLY A 167 17.06 2.98 -1.23
C GLY A 167 16.68 1.55 -1.61
N THR A 168 15.78 0.92 -0.86
CA THR A 168 15.34 -0.45 -1.14
C THR A 168 13.84 -0.54 -1.42
N PHE A 169 13.49 -1.47 -2.30
CA PHE A 169 12.12 -1.85 -2.61
C PHE A 169 11.92 -3.33 -2.32
N THR A 170 10.84 -3.69 -1.65
CA THR A 170 10.46 -5.09 -1.45
C THR A 170 9.25 -5.39 -2.32
N ASN A 171 9.39 -6.38 -3.20
CA ASN A 171 8.34 -6.80 -4.12
C ASN A 171 7.36 -7.81 -3.49
N THR A 172 6.40 -8.28 -4.28
CA THR A 172 5.34 -9.24 -3.85
C THR A 172 5.87 -10.59 -3.33
N ASP A 173 7.09 -10.99 -3.72
CA ASP A 173 7.72 -12.26 -3.35
C ASP A 173 8.67 -12.12 -2.16
N ARG A 174 8.65 -10.96 -1.46
CA ARG A 174 9.57 -10.62 -0.36
C ARG A 174 11.03 -10.52 -0.80
N LEU A 175 11.25 -10.18 -2.08
CA LEU A 175 12.58 -9.87 -2.60
C LEU A 175 12.87 -8.38 -2.32
N VAL A 176 13.82 -8.12 -1.42
CA VAL A 176 14.38 -6.79 -1.19
C VAL A 176 15.33 -6.49 -2.34
N GLN A 177 15.19 -5.34 -2.98
CA GLN A 177 15.94 -4.93 -4.17
C GLN A 177 16.53 -3.53 -3.96
N LEU A 178 17.79 -3.35 -4.32
CA LEU A 178 18.48 -2.07 -4.21
C LEU A 178 18.18 -1.18 -5.42
N GLY A 179 17.56 -0.02 -5.16
CA GLY A 179 17.47 1.11 -6.09
C GLY A 179 18.66 2.03 -5.89
N ARG A 180 19.23 2.52 -7.00
CA ARG A 180 20.35 3.47 -6.99
C ARG A 180 19.96 4.74 -7.71
N GLN A 181 20.39 5.87 -7.17
CA GLN A 181 20.29 7.13 -7.86
C GLN A 181 21.00 7.04 -9.22
N ALA A 182 20.27 7.40 -10.27
CA ALA A 182 20.74 7.41 -11.65
C ALA A 182 20.85 8.83 -12.21
N ILE A 183 20.06 9.78 -11.69
CA ILE A 183 20.05 11.19 -12.07
C ILE A 183 19.99 12.09 -10.83
N ASP A 184 20.33 13.37 -11.00
CA ASP A 184 20.22 14.35 -9.92
C ASP A 184 18.76 14.80 -9.71
N PRO A 185 18.34 15.05 -8.45
CA PRO A 185 17.06 15.67 -8.13
C PRO A 185 16.81 16.98 -8.90
N PRO A 186 15.60 17.20 -9.45
CA PRO A 186 15.26 18.44 -10.13
C PRO A 186 15.01 19.57 -9.13
N GLY A 187 15.49 20.77 -9.47
CA GLY A 187 15.17 22.00 -8.75
C GLY A 187 15.52 21.93 -7.25
N GLN A 188 14.50 22.01 -6.40
CA GLN A 188 14.63 21.97 -4.94
C GLN A 188 14.19 20.64 -4.33
N ALA A 189 13.93 19.62 -5.16
CA ALA A 189 13.49 18.32 -4.67
C ALA A 189 14.52 17.69 -3.71
N LYS A 190 14.03 17.06 -2.64
CA LYS A 190 14.86 16.41 -1.63
C LYS A 190 14.41 14.96 -1.41
N PRO A 191 15.32 14.04 -1.05
CA PRO A 191 14.94 12.68 -0.64
C PRO A 191 13.94 12.71 0.50
N ASP A 192 12.97 11.79 0.48
CA ASP A 192 11.92 11.73 1.51
C ASP A 192 12.50 11.64 2.92
N LEU A 193 13.55 10.81 3.10
CA LEU A 193 14.26 10.67 4.37
C LEU A 193 14.84 12.01 4.86
N TRP A 194 15.43 12.80 3.95
CA TRP A 194 15.98 14.11 4.32
C TRP A 194 14.86 15.02 4.84
N ILE A 195 13.73 15.08 4.14
CA ILE A 195 12.60 15.94 4.53
C ILE A 195 12.05 15.50 5.90
N ILE A 196 11.84 14.20 6.09
CA ILE A 196 11.39 13.62 7.37
C ILE A 196 12.37 13.97 8.50
N GLN A 197 13.68 13.81 8.28
CA GLN A 197 14.69 14.18 9.28
C GLN A 197 14.69 15.68 9.59
N GLN A 198 14.53 16.54 8.60
CA GLN A 198 14.43 17.98 8.85
C GLN A 198 13.20 18.32 9.69
N LEU A 199 12.05 17.71 9.40
CA LEU A 199 10.84 17.87 10.22
C LEU A 199 11.08 17.39 11.66
N ALA A 200 11.68 16.20 11.83
CA ALA A 200 12.02 15.65 13.13
C ALA A 200 12.93 16.60 13.94
N GLN A 201 13.98 17.14 13.31
CA GLN A 201 14.88 18.12 13.93
C GLN A 201 14.16 19.41 14.35
N GLN A 202 13.24 19.93 13.52
CA GLN A 202 12.44 21.10 13.90
C GLN A 202 11.46 20.82 15.05
N LEU A 203 11.06 19.56 15.24
CA LEU A 203 10.26 19.11 16.37
C LEU A 203 11.11 18.78 17.62
N GLY A 204 12.42 18.99 17.58
CA GLY A 204 13.33 18.75 18.69
C GLY A 204 13.82 17.31 18.82
N LEU A 205 13.65 16.48 17.78
CA LEU A 205 14.21 15.12 17.72
C LEU A 205 15.63 15.16 17.13
N ASP A 206 16.55 14.37 17.69
CA ASP A 206 17.97 14.34 17.29
C ASP A 206 18.23 13.34 16.15
N TRP A 207 17.40 13.35 15.11
CA TRP A 207 17.56 12.44 13.97
C TRP A 207 18.66 12.93 13.04
N ASN A 208 19.69 12.11 12.82
CA ASN A 208 20.89 12.50 12.07
C ASN A 208 21.47 11.36 11.22
N TYR A 209 20.62 10.63 10.50
CA TYR A 209 21.08 9.68 9.49
C TYR A 209 21.77 10.40 8.33
N GLY A 210 22.97 9.97 7.98
CA GLY A 210 23.74 10.50 6.85
C GLY A 210 23.44 9.79 5.53
N HIS A 211 22.95 8.55 5.60
CA HIS A 211 22.64 7.73 4.44
C HIS A 211 21.54 6.70 4.74
N VAL A 212 20.80 6.28 3.71
CA VAL A 212 19.70 5.29 3.84
C VAL A 212 20.16 3.93 4.37
N SER A 213 21.44 3.61 4.24
CA SER A 213 22.04 2.40 4.81
C SER A 213 21.97 2.36 6.33
N GLU A 214 22.03 3.52 6.99
CA GLU A 214 21.95 3.61 8.46
C GLU A 214 20.53 3.35 8.94
N VAL A 215 19.52 3.85 8.22
CA VAL A 215 18.11 3.51 8.48
C VAL A 215 17.87 2.03 8.22
N PHE A 216 18.39 1.49 7.12
CA PHE A 216 18.27 0.06 6.82
C PHE A 216 18.96 -0.80 7.89
N ASP A 217 20.11 -0.36 8.41
CA ASP A 217 20.79 -1.05 9.51
C ASP A 217 20.01 -0.99 10.82
N GLU A 218 19.38 0.14 11.14
CA GLU A 218 18.45 0.23 12.28
C GLU A 218 17.28 -0.74 12.10
N MET A 219 16.66 -0.76 10.92
CA MET A 219 15.58 -1.69 10.59
C MET A 219 15.98 -3.14 10.88
N ARG A 220 17.18 -3.58 10.46
CA ARG A 220 17.69 -4.95 10.73
C ARG A 220 17.74 -5.32 12.21
N HIS A 221 17.95 -4.35 13.10
CA HIS A 221 17.99 -4.59 14.54
C HIS A 221 16.60 -4.74 15.15
N SER A 222 15.57 -4.17 14.52
CA SER A 222 14.17 -4.27 14.96
C SER A 222 13.31 -5.28 14.18
N MET A 223 13.80 -5.74 13.02
CA MET A 223 13.10 -6.61 12.09
C MET A 223 13.86 -7.94 11.90
N PRO A 224 13.62 -8.94 12.76
CA PRO A 224 14.24 -10.26 12.64
C PRO A 224 14.22 -10.82 11.22
N SER A 225 13.10 -10.66 10.49
CA SER A 225 12.95 -11.20 9.13
C SER A 225 14.01 -10.75 8.14
N ILE A 226 14.65 -9.57 8.33
CA ILE A 226 15.69 -9.04 7.44
C ILE A 226 17.05 -8.86 8.14
N ALA A 227 17.20 -9.31 9.39
CA ALA A 227 18.38 -9.05 10.21
C ALA A 227 19.72 -9.47 9.54
N GLY A 228 19.70 -10.51 8.72
CA GLY A 228 20.84 -11.02 7.98
C GLY A 228 21.15 -10.34 6.64
N ILE A 229 20.35 -9.35 6.23
CA ILE A 229 20.54 -8.62 4.98
C ILE A 229 21.33 -7.35 5.28
N THR A 230 22.66 -7.37 5.17
CA THR A 230 23.49 -6.16 5.36
C THR A 230 23.36 -5.20 4.17
N TRP A 231 23.66 -3.92 4.36
CA TRP A 231 23.74 -2.97 3.24
C TRP A 231 24.82 -3.37 2.22
N ASP A 232 26.01 -3.76 2.68
CA ASP A 232 27.09 -4.27 1.81
C ASP A 232 26.63 -5.46 0.96
N ARG A 233 25.79 -6.33 1.53
CA ARG A 233 25.20 -7.44 0.80
C ARG A 233 24.23 -6.96 -0.26
N MET A 234 23.38 -5.98 0.05
CA MET A 234 22.50 -5.36 -0.94
C MET A 234 23.28 -4.71 -2.07
N GLU A 235 24.41 -4.06 -1.78
CA GLU A 235 25.27 -3.47 -2.80
C GLU A 235 25.93 -4.51 -3.70
N ARG A 236 26.37 -5.64 -3.12
CA ARG A 236 27.00 -6.75 -3.85
C ARG A 236 26.00 -7.57 -4.67
N ASP A 237 24.90 -7.98 -4.04
CA ASP A 237 23.98 -8.98 -4.58
C ASP A 237 22.78 -8.34 -5.32
N ASN A 238 22.55 -7.03 -5.12
CA ASN A 238 21.43 -6.21 -5.64
C ASN A 238 20.04 -6.61 -5.16
N ALA A 239 19.81 -7.88 -4.83
CA ALA A 239 18.55 -8.35 -4.32
C ALA A 239 18.71 -9.57 -3.40
N VAL A 240 17.91 -9.63 -2.32
CA VAL A 240 17.90 -10.72 -1.35
C VAL A 240 16.46 -11.01 -0.93
N THR A 241 16.06 -12.28 -0.96
CA THR A 241 14.73 -12.70 -0.50
C THR A 241 14.74 -12.88 1.01
N TYR A 242 13.68 -12.42 1.69
CA TYR A 242 13.48 -12.70 3.11
C TYR A 242 12.32 -13.70 3.34
N PRO A 243 12.31 -14.43 4.47
CA PRO A 243 13.15 -14.24 5.67
C PRO A 243 14.65 -14.55 5.48
N CYS A 244 15.50 -13.74 6.10
CA CYS A 244 16.96 -13.89 6.14
C CYS A 244 17.43 -13.45 7.53
N MET A 245 17.45 -14.39 8.48
CA MET A 245 17.57 -14.09 9.91
C MET A 245 19.00 -13.80 10.36
N LYS A 246 20.01 -14.39 9.71
CA LYS A 246 21.43 -14.21 10.07
C LYS A 246 22.27 -13.81 8.87
N GLU A 247 23.32 -13.05 9.14
CA GLU A 247 24.29 -12.72 8.11
C GLU A 247 24.92 -14.00 7.54
N GLY A 248 24.96 -14.10 6.21
CA GLY A 248 25.42 -15.30 5.50
C GLY A 248 24.31 -16.27 5.10
N ASP A 249 23.10 -16.15 5.64
CA ASP A 249 21.95 -16.96 5.20
C ASP A 249 21.60 -16.61 3.73
N ALA A 250 21.22 -17.60 2.92
CA ALA A 250 20.84 -17.32 1.52
C ALA A 250 19.54 -16.49 1.41
N GLY A 251 18.67 -16.59 2.41
CA GLY A 251 17.29 -16.11 2.37
C GLY A 251 16.32 -17.19 1.93
N ASP A 252 15.11 -17.20 2.49
CA ASP A 252 14.13 -18.27 2.29
C ASP A 252 13.01 -17.87 1.32
N PRO A 253 12.99 -18.43 0.09
CA PRO A 253 11.92 -18.14 -0.88
C PRO A 253 10.59 -18.82 -0.54
N VAL A 254 10.62 -19.86 0.30
CA VAL A 254 9.45 -20.62 0.71
C VAL A 254 9.26 -20.47 2.22
N VAL A 255 8.06 -20.06 2.61
CA VAL A 255 7.67 -19.89 4.02
C VAL A 255 6.78 -21.03 4.49
N PHE A 256 6.68 -21.18 5.82
CA PHE A 256 5.84 -22.19 6.49
C PHE A 256 6.23 -23.63 6.15
N VAL A 257 7.54 -23.88 6.00
CA VAL A 257 8.10 -25.23 5.76
C VAL A 257 7.89 -26.11 6.99
N ASP A 258 8.30 -25.61 8.16
CA ASP A 258 8.27 -26.38 9.41
C ASP A 258 7.07 -26.05 10.29
N ALA A 259 6.72 -24.76 10.42
CA ALA A 259 5.66 -24.28 11.30
C ALA A 259 5.02 -22.98 10.80
N PHE A 260 3.83 -22.68 11.34
CA PHE A 260 3.15 -21.41 11.15
C PHE A 260 3.49 -20.43 12.28
N PRO A 261 3.50 -19.11 12.04
CA PRO A 261 3.77 -18.08 13.04
C PRO A 261 2.55 -17.87 13.95
N THR A 262 2.12 -18.93 14.62
CA THR A 262 1.07 -18.93 15.65
C THR A 262 1.65 -19.48 16.94
N GLU A 263 1.06 -19.16 18.08
CA GLU A 263 1.50 -19.68 19.39
C GLU A 263 1.60 -21.21 19.43
N SER A 264 0.74 -21.89 18.65
CA SER A 264 0.71 -23.36 18.55
C SER A 264 1.64 -23.94 17.49
N GLY A 265 2.24 -23.11 16.63
CA GLY A 265 2.96 -23.53 15.42
C GLY A 265 2.08 -24.09 14.30
N ARG A 266 0.75 -24.13 14.47
CA ARG A 266 -0.21 -24.72 13.53
C ARG A 266 -1.07 -23.66 12.84
N ALA A 267 -1.50 -23.96 11.62
CA ALA A 267 -2.52 -23.17 10.94
C ALA A 267 -3.91 -23.38 11.57
N ARG A 268 -4.80 -22.41 11.37
CA ARG A 268 -6.17 -22.43 11.88
C ARG A 268 -7.16 -22.37 10.71
N PHE A 269 -8.13 -23.28 10.72
CA PHE A 269 -9.34 -23.13 9.92
C PHE A 269 -10.29 -22.17 10.61
N VAL A 270 -10.70 -21.12 9.89
CA VAL A 270 -11.68 -20.15 10.35
C VAL A 270 -12.91 -20.29 9.45
N PRO A 271 -14.11 -20.58 9.99
CA PRO A 271 -15.32 -20.65 9.19
C PRO A 271 -15.61 -19.27 8.59
N ALA A 272 -16.17 -19.28 7.39
CA ALA A 272 -16.61 -18.10 6.66
C ALA A 272 -18.06 -18.29 6.24
N ASP A 273 -18.85 -17.24 6.37
CA ASP A 273 -20.25 -17.23 5.94
C ASP A 273 -20.38 -16.69 4.51
N ILE A 274 -21.44 -17.10 3.82
CA ILE A 274 -21.78 -16.57 2.50
C ILE A 274 -22.63 -15.31 2.72
N ILE A 275 -21.97 -14.15 2.70
CA ILE A 275 -22.60 -12.85 2.92
C ILE A 275 -22.79 -12.15 1.56
N PRO A 276 -23.98 -11.60 1.26
CA PRO A 276 -24.18 -10.82 0.05
C PRO A 276 -23.30 -9.56 0.04
N ALA A 277 -23.02 -9.02 -1.16
CA ALA A 277 -22.47 -7.67 -1.27
C ALA A 277 -23.39 -6.66 -0.56
N ALA A 278 -22.80 -5.66 0.11
CA ALA A 278 -23.55 -4.62 0.80
C ALA A 278 -24.38 -3.75 -0.15
N GLU A 279 -23.96 -3.67 -1.42
CA GLU A 279 -24.69 -2.98 -2.48
C GLU A 279 -24.99 -3.97 -3.60
N ARG A 280 -26.28 -4.10 -3.94
CA ARG A 280 -26.79 -4.95 -5.02
C ARG A 280 -27.56 -4.08 -6.01
N PRO A 281 -27.62 -4.47 -7.29
CA PRO A 281 -28.50 -3.80 -8.24
C PRO A 281 -29.95 -3.77 -7.77
N ASP A 282 -30.63 -2.67 -8.06
CA ASP A 282 -32.05 -2.48 -7.81
C ASP A 282 -32.73 -1.81 -9.02
N THR A 283 -33.98 -1.34 -8.85
CA THR A 283 -34.74 -0.74 -9.94
C THR A 283 -34.19 0.61 -10.39
N GLU A 284 -33.47 1.34 -9.53
CA GLU A 284 -32.89 2.65 -9.86
C GLU A 284 -31.46 2.50 -10.40
N TYR A 285 -30.69 1.58 -9.85
CA TYR A 285 -29.32 1.25 -10.26
C TYR A 285 -29.24 -0.24 -10.68
N PRO A 286 -29.64 -0.58 -11.91
CA PRO A 286 -29.84 -1.98 -12.34
C PRO A 286 -28.54 -2.69 -12.76
N MET A 287 -27.40 -2.01 -12.80
CA MET A 287 -26.13 -2.55 -13.27
C MET A 287 -25.11 -2.72 -12.15
N VAL A 288 -24.17 -3.65 -12.33
CA VAL A 288 -22.99 -3.79 -11.46
C VAL A 288 -21.83 -3.02 -12.08
N LEU A 289 -21.27 -2.08 -11.33
CA LEU A 289 -20.03 -1.40 -11.68
C LEU A 289 -18.84 -2.15 -11.09
N ILE A 290 -17.82 -2.40 -11.92
CA ILE A 290 -16.53 -2.95 -11.48
C ILE A 290 -15.44 -1.99 -11.97
N THR A 291 -14.58 -1.54 -11.06
CA THR A 291 -13.40 -0.75 -11.41
C THR A 291 -12.21 -1.67 -11.66
N GLY A 292 -11.43 -1.39 -12.71
CA GLY A 292 -10.28 -2.18 -13.10
C GLY A 292 -8.98 -1.38 -13.17
N ARG A 293 -7.95 -2.03 -13.70
CA ARG A 293 -6.68 -1.41 -14.08
C ARG A 293 -6.50 -1.48 -15.59
N GLN A 294 -5.73 -0.54 -16.11
CA GLN A 294 -5.31 -0.48 -17.50
C GLN A 294 -3.81 -0.67 -17.55
N LEU A 295 -3.30 -1.33 -18.59
CA LEU A 295 -1.88 -1.67 -18.67
C LEU A 295 -1.00 -0.42 -18.79
N GLU A 296 -1.46 0.55 -19.57
CA GLU A 296 -0.74 1.76 -19.94
C GLU A 296 -0.68 2.77 -18.79
N HIS A 297 -1.67 2.73 -17.88
CA HIS A 297 -1.81 3.73 -16.82
C HIS A 297 -1.78 3.13 -15.42
N TRP A 298 -0.97 3.73 -14.56
CA TRP A 298 -0.82 3.28 -13.19
C TRP A 298 -1.67 4.12 -12.23
N HIS A 299 -2.62 3.46 -11.54
CA HIS A 299 -3.42 4.06 -10.47
C HIS A 299 -4.07 5.40 -10.88
N THR A 300 -3.72 6.50 -10.21
CA THR A 300 -4.26 7.85 -10.45
C THR A 300 -3.63 8.52 -11.66
N GLY A 301 -2.65 7.88 -12.30
CA GLY A 301 -2.00 8.37 -13.52
C GLY A 301 -1.01 9.50 -13.31
N SER A 302 -0.71 9.92 -12.06
CA SER A 302 0.16 11.07 -11.76
C SER A 302 1.54 11.00 -12.42
N MET A 303 2.06 9.78 -12.63
CA MET A 303 3.29 9.51 -13.38
C MET A 303 3.02 9.15 -14.85
N THR A 304 2.17 8.15 -15.12
CA THR A 304 2.04 7.55 -16.46
C THR A 304 1.34 8.46 -17.47
N ARG A 305 0.40 9.30 -17.04
CA ARG A 305 -0.25 10.31 -17.90
C ARG A 305 0.73 11.37 -18.40
N ARG A 306 1.89 11.52 -17.74
CA ARG A 306 2.96 12.44 -18.15
C ARG A 306 3.94 11.81 -19.14
N ALA A 307 3.87 10.49 -19.34
CA ALA A 307 4.66 9.80 -20.35
C ALA A 307 3.93 9.86 -21.70
N ALA A 308 4.43 10.68 -22.62
CA ALA A 308 3.78 10.96 -23.91
C ALA A 308 3.39 9.70 -24.70
N VAL A 309 4.21 8.63 -24.64
CA VAL A 309 3.90 7.37 -25.33
C VAL A 309 2.73 6.63 -24.68
N LEU A 310 2.67 6.56 -23.34
CA LEU A 310 1.61 5.85 -22.64
C LEU A 310 0.28 6.59 -22.76
N ASP A 311 0.33 7.92 -22.63
CA ASP A 311 -0.86 8.76 -22.77
C ASP A 311 -1.42 8.74 -24.20
N ALA A 312 -0.55 8.70 -25.23
CA ALA A 312 -1.01 8.57 -26.62
C ALA A 312 -1.66 7.21 -26.93
N LEU A 313 -1.29 6.14 -26.23
CA LEU A 313 -1.89 4.81 -26.43
C LEU A 313 -3.32 4.75 -25.87
N GLU A 314 -3.54 5.32 -24.69
CA GLU A 314 -4.85 5.29 -24.00
C GLU A 314 -5.14 6.67 -23.36
N PRO A 315 -5.51 7.68 -24.17
CA PRO A 315 -5.63 9.06 -23.70
C PRO A 315 -6.86 9.28 -22.82
N ASP A 316 -7.97 8.59 -23.13
CA ASP A 316 -9.25 8.82 -22.49
C ASP A 316 -9.65 7.65 -21.57
N PRO A 317 -10.29 7.92 -20.44
CA PRO A 317 -10.90 6.86 -19.64
C PRO A 317 -12.13 6.28 -20.37
N VAL A 318 -12.28 4.96 -20.30
CA VAL A 318 -13.36 4.23 -20.98
C VAL A 318 -14.19 3.38 -20.04
N ALA A 319 -15.46 3.21 -20.38
CA ALA A 319 -16.37 2.27 -19.73
C ALA A 319 -16.57 1.05 -20.65
N LEU A 320 -16.17 -0.14 -20.17
CA LEU A 320 -16.42 -1.38 -20.88
C LEU A 320 -17.87 -1.81 -20.64
N VAL A 321 -18.69 -1.81 -21.70
CA VAL A 321 -20.12 -2.13 -21.59
C VAL A 321 -20.44 -3.32 -22.49
N HIS A 322 -21.23 -4.27 -21.97
CA HIS A 322 -21.65 -5.40 -22.79
C HIS A 322 -22.46 -4.91 -24.01
N PRO A 323 -22.22 -5.42 -25.24
CA PRO A 323 -22.84 -4.87 -26.45
C PRO A 323 -24.37 -4.84 -26.43
N LEU A 324 -25.02 -5.83 -25.79
CA LEU A 324 -26.48 -5.86 -25.66
C LEU A 324 -27.01 -4.78 -24.70
N ASP A 325 -26.27 -4.49 -23.63
CA ASP A 325 -26.68 -3.49 -22.66
C ASP A 325 -26.50 -2.09 -23.25
N LEU A 326 -25.38 -1.85 -23.95
CA LEU A 326 -25.13 -0.59 -24.65
C LEU A 326 -26.19 -0.34 -25.73
N ALA A 327 -26.55 -1.35 -26.53
CA ALA A 327 -27.61 -1.26 -27.51
C ALA A 327 -28.99 -1.04 -26.86
N GLY A 328 -29.25 -1.66 -25.71
CA GLY A 328 -30.48 -1.47 -24.93
C GLY A 328 -30.64 -0.04 -24.38
N LEU A 329 -29.52 0.64 -24.12
CA LEU A 329 -29.48 2.07 -23.78
C LEU A 329 -29.57 2.99 -25.02
N GLY A 330 -29.54 2.43 -26.23
CA GLY A 330 -29.54 3.18 -27.50
C GLY A 330 -28.17 3.76 -27.89
N GLY A 331 -27.09 3.35 -27.21
CA GLY A 331 -25.72 3.80 -27.48
C GLY A 331 -24.95 2.89 -28.46
N LYS A 332 -23.78 3.36 -28.86
CA LYS A 332 -22.82 2.65 -29.73
C LYS A 332 -21.40 2.79 -29.16
N PRO A 333 -20.47 1.87 -29.50
CA PRO A 333 -19.07 2.02 -29.12
C PRO A 333 -18.51 3.38 -29.59
N GLY A 334 -17.81 4.08 -28.69
CA GLY A 334 -17.29 5.43 -28.90
C GLY A 334 -18.24 6.56 -28.47
N ASP A 335 -19.51 6.28 -28.17
CA ASP A 335 -20.41 7.30 -27.61
C ASP A 335 -19.99 7.65 -26.18
N VAL A 336 -20.28 8.89 -25.77
CA VAL A 336 -20.14 9.30 -24.36
C VAL A 336 -21.36 8.80 -23.59
N ILE A 337 -21.11 8.06 -22.51
CA ILE A 337 -22.12 7.60 -21.57
C ILE A 337 -21.85 8.17 -20.18
N THR A 338 -22.91 8.39 -19.41
CA THR A 338 -22.81 8.76 -18.00
C THR A 338 -23.07 7.54 -17.13
N ILE A 339 -22.12 7.20 -16.26
CA ILE A 339 -22.29 6.23 -15.20
C ILE A 339 -22.71 6.99 -13.94
N ALA A 340 -23.93 6.75 -13.47
CA ALA A 340 -24.46 7.34 -12.25
C ALA A 340 -24.59 6.30 -11.14
N SER A 341 -24.31 6.71 -9.91
CA SER A 341 -24.44 5.91 -8.69
C SER A 341 -25.01 6.77 -7.55
N ARG A 342 -25.33 6.12 -6.43
CA ARG A 342 -25.73 6.81 -5.19
C ARG A 342 -24.70 7.82 -4.66
N ARG A 343 -23.45 7.75 -5.13
CA ARG A 343 -22.31 8.55 -4.65
C ARG A 343 -21.82 9.58 -5.68
N GLY A 344 -22.48 9.68 -6.83
CA GLY A 344 -22.13 10.63 -7.89
C GLY A 344 -22.13 10.00 -9.28
N GLU A 345 -21.66 10.77 -10.26
CA GLU A 345 -21.67 10.40 -11.66
C GLU A 345 -20.36 10.75 -12.37
N VAL A 346 -20.08 10.06 -13.48
CA VAL A 346 -18.93 10.33 -14.36
C VAL A 346 -19.30 10.06 -15.81
N ALA A 347 -18.83 10.92 -16.73
CA ALA A 347 -19.01 10.74 -18.17
C ALA A 347 -17.73 10.17 -18.81
N LEU A 348 -17.87 9.11 -19.60
CA LEU A 348 -16.76 8.33 -20.18
C LEU A 348 -17.15 7.85 -21.59
N TYR A 349 -16.16 7.49 -22.40
CA TYR A 349 -16.45 6.83 -23.68
C TYR A 349 -16.81 5.36 -23.46
N ALA A 350 -17.89 4.89 -24.09
CA ALA A 350 -18.27 3.48 -24.10
C ALA A 350 -17.36 2.68 -25.04
N ARG A 351 -16.92 1.50 -24.60
CA ARG A 351 -16.11 0.57 -25.40
C ARG A 351 -16.68 -0.84 -25.36
#